data_AF-A0A8T7E953-F1
#
_entry.id   AF-A0A8T7E953-F1
#
_cell.length_a   1.000
_cell.length_b   1.000
_cell.length_c   1.000
_cell.angle_alpha   90.00
_cell.angle_beta   90.00
_cell.angle_gamma   90.00
#
_symmetry.space_group_name_H-M   'P 1'
#
loop_
_entity.id
_entity.type
_entity.pdbx_description
1 polymer ?
#
loop_
_entity_poly.entity_id
_entity_poly.type
_entity_poly.pdbx_seq_one_letter_code
_entity_poly.pdbx_strand_id
1 'polypeptide(L)'
;MGIDETNGRFAEVSLERCKQCGRKWLRYFVEYEAFPHSGRWYRGLIADEMVEKVTPETAMTILANVEWRFCGGSYFNSTGHRHVGPLFLD
;
A
#
# COMPACT_ATOMS: atom_id res chain seq x y z
N MET A 1 -2.14 -7.72 -11.33
CA MET A 1 -1.29 -7.31 -10.20
C MET A 1 -1.22 -8.46 -9.20
N GLY A 2 -0.18 -8.56 -8.38
CA GLY A 2 0.24 -9.83 -7.74
C GLY A 2 0.67 -9.69 -6.28
N ILE A 3 1.51 -10.62 -5.82
CA ILE A 3 1.93 -10.77 -4.42
C ILE A 3 3.38 -10.34 -4.25
N ASP A 4 3.67 -9.53 -3.24
CA ASP A 4 5.02 -9.20 -2.79
C ASP A 4 5.48 -10.21 -1.75
N GLU A 5 6.33 -11.15 -2.17
CA GLU A 5 6.88 -12.20 -1.30
C GLU A 5 8.18 -11.75 -0.60
N THR A 6 8.65 -10.53 -0.86
CA THR A 6 9.91 -10.01 -0.30
C THR A 6 9.89 -10.11 1.23
N ASN A 7 10.94 -10.70 1.80
CA ASN A 7 11.08 -10.90 3.25
C ASN A 7 9.88 -11.61 3.90
N GLY A 8 9.17 -12.46 3.17
CA GLY A 8 8.03 -13.22 3.68
C GLY A 8 6.79 -12.36 3.96
N ARG A 9 6.66 -11.19 3.32
CA ARG A 9 5.50 -10.30 3.50
C ARG A 9 4.22 -10.88 2.91
N PHE A 10 4.29 -11.58 1.78
CA PHE A 10 3.13 -12.11 1.05
C PHE A 10 2.01 -11.06 0.87
N ALA A 11 2.40 -9.82 0.57
CA ALA A 11 1.44 -8.73 0.52
C ALA A 11 0.70 -8.69 -0.84
N GLU A 12 -0.61 -8.53 -0.81
CA GLU A 12 -1.39 -8.27 -2.00
C GLU A 12 -1.17 -6.83 -2.47
N VAL A 13 -0.82 -6.69 -3.75
CA VAL A 13 -0.62 -5.39 -4.37
C VAL A 13 -1.61 -5.22 -5.52
N SER A 14 -2.32 -4.09 -5.54
CA SER A 14 -3.29 -3.75 -6.58
C SER A 14 -3.27 -2.29 -7.00
N LEU A 15 -3.68 -2.02 -8.24
CA LEU A 15 -3.82 -0.69 -8.82
C LEU A 15 -5.30 -0.41 -8.97
N GLU A 16 -5.72 0.72 -8.42
CA GLU A 16 -7.10 1.14 -8.42
C GLU A 16 -7.23 2.44 -9.21
N ARG A 17 -8.42 2.65 -9.78
CA ARG A 17 -8.74 3.89 -10.49
C ARG A 17 -9.92 4.56 -9.80
N CYS A 18 -9.76 5.83 -9.44
CA CYS A 18 -10.86 6.61 -8.89
C CYS A 18 -11.96 6.74 -9.93
N LYS A 19 -13.19 6.33 -9.58
CA LYS A 19 -14.34 6.38 -10.51
C LYS A 19 -14.76 7.82 -10.88
N GLN A 20 -14.47 8.79 -10.02
CA GLN A 20 -14.88 10.19 -10.22
C GLN A 20 -13.87 11.00 -11.02
N CYS A 21 -12.58 10.93 -10.68
CA CYS A 21 -11.54 11.76 -11.29
C CYS A 21 -10.53 10.97 -12.15
N GLY A 22 -10.65 9.65 -12.20
CA GLY A 22 -9.77 8.81 -13.01
C GLY A 22 -8.35 8.62 -12.49
N ARG A 23 -7.96 9.30 -11.41
CA ARG A 23 -6.60 9.18 -10.82
C ARG A 23 -6.32 7.75 -10.35
N LYS A 24 -5.06 7.33 -10.46
CA LYS A 24 -4.60 6.00 -10.08
C LYS A 24 -4.10 5.97 -8.64
N TRP A 25 -4.41 4.86 -7.98
CA TRP A 25 -4.05 4.60 -6.59
C TRP A 25 -3.34 3.27 -6.51
N LEU A 26 -2.22 3.25 -5.80
CA LEU A 26 -1.50 2.02 -5.45
C LEU A 26 -2.01 1.55 -4.10
N ARG A 27 -2.51 0.31 -4.05
CA ARG A 27 -2.92 -0.38 -2.83
C ARG A 27 -1.95 -1.50 -2.50
N TYR A 28 -1.56 -1.59 -1.24
CA TYR A 28 -0.71 -2.64 -0.68
C TYR A 28 -1.37 -3.15 0.60
N PHE A 29 -1.58 -4.45 0.73
CA PHE A 29 -2.22 -5.06 1.89
C PHE A 29 -1.45 -6.29 2.35
N VAL A 30 -1.18 -6.37 3.65
CA VAL A 30 -0.51 -7.51 4.27
C VAL A 30 -1.22 -7.88 5.57
N GLU A 31 -1.34 -9.17 5.82
CA GLU A 31 -1.82 -9.75 7.07
C GLU A 31 -1.05 -11.03 7.34
N TYR A 32 -0.69 -11.24 8.60
CA TYR A 32 0.04 -12.43 9.03
C TYR A 32 -0.88 -13.26 9.92
N GLU A 33 -1.34 -14.40 9.42
CA GLU A 33 -2.31 -15.26 10.12
C GLU A 33 -1.81 -15.71 11.50
N ALA A 34 -0.50 -15.86 11.66
CA ALA A 34 0.12 -16.24 12.93
C ALA A 34 0.00 -15.16 14.03
N PHE A 35 -0.34 -13.92 13.67
CA PHE A 35 -0.35 -12.78 14.59
C PHE A 35 -1.69 -12.06 14.57
N PRO A 36 -2.40 -11.96 15.72
CA PRO A 36 -3.59 -11.15 15.81
C PRO A 36 -3.26 -9.67 15.60
N HIS A 37 -4.21 -8.91 15.06
CA HIS A 37 -4.06 -7.47 14.77
C HIS A 37 -2.87 -7.13 13.85
N SER A 38 -2.50 -8.03 12.94
CA SER A 38 -1.36 -7.83 12.03
C SER A 38 -1.74 -7.19 10.69
N GLY A 39 -3.02 -7.24 10.34
CA GLY A 39 -3.58 -6.72 9.09
C GLY A 39 -3.35 -5.22 8.94
N ARG A 40 -2.65 -4.84 7.87
CA ARG A 40 -2.37 -3.44 7.51
C ARG A 40 -2.45 -3.25 6.00
N TRP A 41 -3.04 -2.14 5.60
CA TRP A 41 -3.07 -1.70 4.22
C TRP A 41 -2.62 -0.25 4.08
N TYR A 42 -2.16 0.05 2.88
CA TYR A 42 -1.72 1.37 2.45
C TYR A 42 -2.34 1.70 1.09
N ARG A 43 -2.78 2.94 0.91
CA ARG A 43 -3.28 3.47 -0.37
C ARG A 43 -2.65 4.82 -0.66
N GLY A 44 -1.83 4.89 -1.70
CA GLY A 44 -1.16 6.11 -2.12
C GLY A 44 -1.60 6.55 -3.51
N LEU A 45 -1.72 7.85 -3.71
CA LEU A 45 -1.94 8.42 -5.03
C LEU A 45 -0.63 8.32 -5.83
N ILE A 46 -0.70 7.81 -7.06
CA ILE A 46 0.48 7.72 -7.94
C ILE A 46 0.22 8.45 -9.25
N ALA A 47 1.28 9.02 -9.82
CA ALA A 47 1.25 9.63 -11.14
C ALA A 47 1.22 8.54 -12.23
N ASP A 48 0.75 8.89 -13.43
CA ASP A 48 0.59 7.92 -14.52
C ASP A 48 1.93 7.32 -14.97
N GLU A 49 3.00 8.10 -14.92
CA GLU A 49 4.36 7.68 -15.27
C GLU A 49 4.96 6.70 -14.26
N MET A 50 4.43 6.67 -13.04
CA MET A 50 4.87 5.73 -11.99
C MET A 50 4.27 4.34 -12.17
N VAL A 51 3.16 4.23 -12.90
CA VAL A 51 2.41 2.98 -13.06
C VAL A 51 3.25 1.88 -13.72
N GLU A 52 4.07 2.25 -14.70
CA GLU A 52 4.97 1.32 -15.38
C GLU A 52 6.07 0.78 -14.46
N LYS A 53 6.35 1.49 -13.36
CA LYS A 53 7.33 1.09 -12.33
C LYS A 53 6.71 0.28 -11.21
N VAL A 54 5.39 0.09 -11.19
CA VAL A 54 4.71 -0.65 -10.13
C VAL A 54 4.83 -2.15 -10.39
N THR A 55 5.62 -2.80 -9.56
CA THR A 55 5.66 -4.25 -9.37
C THR A 55 5.27 -4.56 -7.92
N PRO A 56 4.94 -5.82 -7.57
CA PRO A 56 4.70 -6.17 -6.18
C PRO A 56 5.85 -5.75 -5.24
N GLU A 57 7.09 -6.01 -5.64
CA GLU A 57 8.31 -5.77 -4.86
C GLU A 57 8.63 -4.28 -4.70
N THR A 58 8.28 -3.46 -5.69
CA THR A 58 8.57 -2.01 -5.68
C THR A 58 7.45 -1.19 -5.04
N ALA A 59 6.26 -1.76 -4.88
CA ALA A 59 5.07 -1.03 -4.46
C ALA A 59 5.20 -0.38 -3.08
N MET A 60 5.79 -1.09 -2.11
CA MET A 60 6.00 -0.53 -0.77
C MET A 60 6.96 0.66 -0.80
N THR A 61 8.04 0.58 -1.59
CA THR A 61 9.00 1.68 -1.78
C THR A 61 8.34 2.89 -2.43
N ILE A 62 7.48 2.68 -3.42
CA ILE A 62 6.72 3.78 -4.04
C ILE A 62 5.81 4.45 -3.00
N LEU A 63 5.06 3.67 -2.22
CA LEU A 63 4.18 4.18 -1.15
C LEU A 63 4.94 4.88 -0.01
N ALA A 64 6.19 4.53 0.22
CA ALA A 64 7.03 5.22 1.20
C ALA A 64 7.43 6.63 0.74
N ASN A 65 7.44 6.88 -0.57
CA ASN A 65 7.92 8.12 -1.19
C ASN A 65 6.81 9.04 -1.72
N VAL A 66 5.54 8.64 -1.66
CA VAL A 66 4.43 9.56 -1.97
C VAL A 66 4.30 10.64 -0.89
N GLU A 67 3.86 11.83 -1.28
CA GLU A 67 3.68 12.99 -0.36
C GLU A 67 2.82 12.61 0.86
N TRP A 68 1.74 11.86 0.62
CA TRP A 68 0.87 11.33 1.65
C TRP A 68 0.15 10.07 1.14
N ARG A 69 -0.32 9.26 2.09
CA ARG A 69 -1.06 8.02 1.83
C ARG A 69 -2.17 7.85 2.85
N PHE A 70 -3.12 6.98 2.57
CA PHE A 70 -3.99 6.41 3.59
C PHE A 70 -3.38 5.12 4.13
N CYS A 71 -3.55 4.87 5.42
CA CYS A 71 -3.26 3.58 6.03
C CYS A 71 -4.36 3.18 7.01
N GLY A 72 -4.52 1.88 7.20
CA GLY A 72 -5.51 1.32 8.12
C GLY A 72 -5.38 -0.19 8.22
N GLY A 73 -6.35 -0.81 8.89
CA GLY A 73 -6.31 -2.22 9.25
C GLY A 73 -6.27 -2.42 10.76
N SER A 74 -6.32 -3.67 11.18
CA SER A 74 -6.32 -4.06 12.59
C SER A 74 -5.04 -3.65 13.31
N TYR A 75 -3.90 -3.62 12.61
CA TYR A 75 -2.62 -3.09 13.12
C TYR A 75 -2.72 -1.63 13.58
N PHE A 76 -3.46 -0.81 12.85
CA PHE A 76 -3.63 0.61 13.16
C PHE A 76 -4.88 0.90 14.00
N ASN A 77 -5.69 -0.13 14.33
CA ASN A 77 -7.03 0.03 14.90
C ASN A 77 -7.86 1.12 14.20
N SER A 78 -7.83 1.14 12.87
CA SER A 78 -8.40 2.22 12.06
C SER A 78 -8.95 1.71 10.74
N THR A 79 -10.10 2.24 10.31
CA THR A 79 -10.66 2.02 8.97
C THR A 79 -10.00 2.89 7.91
N GLY A 80 -9.00 3.70 8.28
CA GLY A 80 -8.28 4.58 7.38
C GLY A 80 -8.03 5.95 8.00
N HIS A 81 -6.77 6.38 8.01
CA HIS A 81 -6.40 7.76 8.28
C HIS A 81 -5.32 8.21 7.31
N ARG A 82 -5.23 9.52 7.08
CA ARG A 82 -4.19 10.11 6.24
C ARG A 82 -2.88 10.14 7.03
N HIS A 83 -1.82 9.65 6.42
CA HIS A 83 -0.47 9.68 6.95
C HIS A 83 0.43 10.50 6.02
N VAL A 84 1.27 11.34 6.62
CA VAL A 84 2.27 12.18 5.94
C VAL A 84 3.64 11.79 6.47
N GLY A 85 4.65 11.80 5.61
CA GLY A 85 6.03 11.46 5.99
C GLY A 85 6.40 10.00 5.70
N PRO A 86 7.66 9.63 5.99
CA PRO A 86 8.24 8.37 5.53
C PRO A 86 7.44 7.16 6.03
N LEU A 87 7.40 6.12 5.20
CA LEU A 87 7.04 4.79 5.67
C LEU A 87 8.34 4.07 6.01
N PHE A 88 8.50 3.70 7.27
CA PHE A 88 9.62 2.84 7.66
C PHE A 88 9.27 1.40 7.29
N LEU A 89 10.23 0.75 6.63
CA LEU A 89 10.11 -0.63 6.21
C LEU A 89 10.48 -1.51 7.41
N ASP A 90 9.51 -2.28 7.91
CA ASP A 90 9.78 -3.40 8.83
C ASP A 90 10.41 -4.58 8.07
#